data_AF-A0A963ADW4-F1
#
_entry.id   AF-A0A963ADW4-F1
#
_cell.length_a   1.000
_cell.length_b   1.000
_cell.length_c   1.000
_cell.angle_alpha   90.00
_cell.angle_beta   90.00
_cell.angle_gamma   90.00
#
_symmetry.space_group_name_H-M   'P 1'
#
loop_
_entity.id
_entity.type
_entity.pdbx_description
1 polymer ?
#
loop_
_entity_poly.entity_id
_entity_poly.type
_entity_poly.pdbx_seq_one_letter_code
_entity_poly.pdbx_strand_id
1 'polypeptide(L)'
;ALDFDQPLYPDQIDPWSWRNMALSDGSNPAPRRAADAGAIEAAIESGMVNHGDVQIPLIDVRHYLEEQLDMHNSHQSFAARQRLLNYDGDASNQVIWFVAPGEEENYNNTLYAFEVIDTWMANIRANPDATVGENRPAEAVDSCFDSEGVLIASGEGVWSGILDDGAPGTCTEQFPVHSTSRIVAGAPITGDVFKCELQPVSQAIERGLYGDWEPTAEQQATLEAIFPEGVCDYDS
;
A
#
# COMPACT_ATOMS: atom_id res chain seq x y z
N ALA A 1 -12.80 20.49 29.73
CA ALA A 1 -11.93 20.08 30.86
C ALA A 1 -12.48 18.78 31.39
N LEU A 2 -11.61 17.84 31.80
CA LEU A 2 -12.05 16.60 32.45
C LEU A 2 -12.67 16.95 33.79
N ASP A 3 -13.84 16.38 34.09
CA ASP A 3 -14.48 16.51 35.40
C ASP A 3 -14.13 15.25 36.21
N PHE A 4 -13.20 15.43 37.16
CA PHE A 4 -12.62 14.33 37.93
C PHE A 4 -13.61 13.66 38.91
N ASP A 5 -14.85 14.17 39.01
CA ASP A 5 -15.92 13.58 39.80
C ASP A 5 -16.82 12.62 38.99
N GLN A 6 -16.57 12.47 37.67
CA GLN A 6 -17.26 11.51 36.80
C GLN A 6 -16.31 10.42 36.28
N PRO A 7 -16.83 9.25 35.86
CA PRO A 7 -16.03 8.26 35.15
C PRO A 7 -15.41 8.86 33.89
N LEU A 8 -14.08 8.70 33.74
CA LEU A 8 -13.35 9.15 32.55
C LEU A 8 -13.92 8.52 31.27
N TYR A 9 -14.19 7.22 31.31
CA TYR A 9 -14.65 6.43 30.18
C TYR A 9 -16.05 5.85 30.45
N PRO A 10 -16.96 5.86 29.46
CA PRO A 10 -16.87 6.48 28.13
C PRO A 10 -17.38 7.95 28.08
N ASP A 11 -17.74 8.52 29.24
CA ASP A 11 -18.54 9.75 29.32
C ASP A 11 -17.74 11.02 29.04
N GLN A 12 -16.46 11.07 29.41
CA GLN A 12 -15.63 12.27 29.27
C GLN A 12 -14.58 12.16 28.17
N ILE A 13 -14.03 10.97 27.99
CA ILE A 13 -13.13 10.63 26.90
C ILE A 13 -13.67 9.41 26.17
N ASP A 14 -13.44 9.36 24.85
CA ASP A 14 -13.76 8.20 24.01
C ASP A 14 -12.48 7.57 23.41
N PRO A 15 -11.53 7.11 24.25
CA PRO A 15 -10.41 6.30 23.78
C PRO A 15 -10.98 5.16 22.94
N TRP A 16 -10.36 4.95 21.79
CA TRP A 16 -10.76 3.92 20.81
C TRP A 16 -12.12 4.14 20.13
N SER A 17 -12.73 5.33 20.26
CA SER A 17 -13.98 5.66 19.56
C SER A 17 -15.13 4.68 19.85
N TRP A 18 -15.29 4.22 21.10
CA TRP A 18 -16.32 3.28 21.52
C TRP A 18 -17.73 3.73 21.20
N ARG A 19 -18.02 5.03 21.31
CA ARG A 19 -19.33 5.58 20.93
C ARG A 19 -19.62 5.45 19.44
N ASN A 20 -18.61 5.20 18.62
CA ASN A 20 -18.72 4.97 17.18
C ASN A 20 -18.72 3.48 16.80
N MET A 21 -18.65 2.56 17.76
CA MET A 21 -18.67 1.13 17.48
C MET A 21 -20.10 0.65 17.19
N ALA A 22 -20.27 -0.13 16.12
CA ALA A 22 -21.44 -0.97 15.94
C ALA A 22 -21.18 -2.30 16.67
N LEU A 23 -22.04 -2.65 17.60
CA LEU A 23 -21.91 -3.87 18.41
C LEU A 23 -22.87 -4.95 17.92
N SER A 24 -22.52 -6.21 18.17
CA SER A 24 -23.43 -7.35 18.05
C SER A 24 -24.58 -7.21 19.05
N ASP A 25 -25.76 -7.71 18.67
CA ASP A 25 -26.92 -7.85 19.57
C ASP A 25 -26.86 -9.12 20.45
N GLY A 26 -25.77 -9.88 20.36
CA GLY A 26 -25.55 -11.16 21.04
C GLY A 26 -26.06 -12.39 20.28
N SER A 27 -26.83 -12.21 19.20
CA SER A 27 -27.34 -13.29 18.35
C SER A 27 -26.83 -13.20 16.90
N ASN A 28 -26.58 -11.98 16.42
CA ASN A 28 -26.07 -11.68 15.08
C ASN A 28 -24.73 -10.94 15.19
N PRO A 29 -23.82 -11.08 14.19
CA PRO A 29 -22.63 -10.24 14.11
C PRO A 29 -22.98 -8.75 14.13
N ALA A 30 -22.02 -7.91 14.55
CA ALA A 30 -22.15 -6.47 14.40
C ALA A 30 -22.41 -6.11 12.92
N PRO A 31 -23.35 -5.21 12.61
CA PRO A 31 -23.63 -4.82 11.23
C PRO A 31 -22.38 -4.31 10.51
N ARG A 32 -22.11 -4.83 9.31
CA ARG A 32 -21.00 -4.38 8.46
C ARG A 32 -21.45 -3.18 7.63
N ARG A 33 -20.56 -2.21 7.44
CA ARG A 33 -20.81 -1.10 6.51
C ARG A 33 -20.63 -1.58 5.08
N ALA A 34 -21.52 -1.17 4.19
CA ALA A 34 -21.35 -1.31 2.76
C ALA A 34 -20.82 0.00 2.17
N ALA A 35 -19.84 -0.10 1.27
CA ALA A 35 -19.39 1.07 0.52
C ALA A 35 -20.49 1.54 -0.45
N ASP A 36 -20.65 2.87 -0.53
CA ASP A 36 -21.57 3.54 -1.44
C ASP A 36 -20.94 3.64 -2.83
N ALA A 37 -21.62 3.11 -3.84
CA ALA A 37 -21.09 3.06 -5.20
C ALA A 37 -20.93 4.45 -5.83
N GLY A 38 -21.86 5.38 -5.53
CA GLY A 38 -21.79 6.75 -6.04
C GLY A 38 -20.65 7.55 -5.40
N ALA A 39 -20.35 7.30 -4.12
CA ALA A 39 -19.19 7.90 -3.46
C ALA A 39 -17.86 7.38 -4.03
N ILE A 40 -17.78 6.09 -4.38
CA ILE A 40 -16.60 5.51 -5.05
C ILE A 40 -16.43 6.15 -6.43
N GLU A 41 -17.49 6.17 -7.24
CA GLU A 41 -17.49 6.78 -8.58
C GLU A 41 -17.04 8.26 -8.50
N ALA A 42 -17.63 9.05 -7.60
CA ALA A 42 -17.26 10.44 -7.42
C ALA A 42 -15.80 10.62 -6.98
N ALA A 43 -15.24 9.73 -6.16
CA ALA A 43 -13.84 9.79 -5.75
C ALA A 43 -12.88 9.52 -6.92
N ILE A 44 -13.24 8.58 -7.79
CA ILE A 44 -12.48 8.26 -9.01
C ILE A 44 -12.56 9.42 -9.99
N GLU A 45 -13.77 9.88 -10.35
CA GLU A 45 -13.97 10.93 -11.37
C GLU A 45 -13.38 12.29 -10.96
N SER A 46 -13.32 12.58 -9.66
CA SER A 46 -12.72 13.81 -9.15
C SER A 46 -11.19 13.77 -9.06
N GLY A 47 -10.55 12.63 -9.38
CA GLY A 47 -9.11 12.46 -9.29
C GLY A 47 -8.57 12.33 -7.86
N MET A 48 -9.43 12.04 -6.88
CA MET A 48 -8.98 11.75 -5.51
C MET A 48 -8.30 10.38 -5.41
N VAL A 49 -8.55 9.49 -6.37
CA VAL A 49 -7.89 8.18 -6.49
C VAL A 49 -6.84 8.26 -7.59
N ASN A 50 -5.58 7.99 -7.24
CA ASN A 50 -4.53 7.83 -8.24
C ASN A 50 -4.68 6.45 -8.90
N HIS A 51 -4.89 6.43 -10.21
CA HIS A 51 -5.03 5.21 -11.01
C HIS A 51 -3.80 4.86 -11.85
N GLY A 52 -2.66 5.52 -11.62
CA GLY A 52 -1.44 5.32 -12.39
C GLY A 52 -1.34 6.13 -13.69
N ASP A 53 -2.32 6.96 -14.04
CA ASP A 53 -2.20 7.89 -15.17
C ASP A 53 -1.28 9.07 -14.81
N VAL A 54 0.04 8.82 -14.84
CA VAL A 54 1.06 9.81 -14.49
C VAL A 54 2.12 9.87 -15.57
N GLN A 55 2.08 10.89 -16.42
CA GLN A 55 2.97 11.02 -17.58
C GLN A 55 4.11 12.03 -17.32
N ILE A 56 4.61 12.08 -16.08
CA ILE A 56 5.69 12.98 -15.63
C ILE A 56 6.73 12.17 -14.83
N PRO A 57 7.99 12.63 -14.75
CA PRO A 57 9.01 11.95 -13.98
C PRO A 57 8.73 12.00 -12.46
N LEU A 58 9.02 10.89 -11.78
CA LEU A 58 8.77 10.67 -10.36
C LEU A 58 10.02 10.08 -9.68
N ILE A 59 10.43 10.67 -8.56
CA ILE A 59 11.38 10.07 -7.63
C ILE A 59 10.65 9.90 -6.30
N ASP A 60 10.37 8.65 -5.93
CA ASP A 60 9.81 8.30 -4.63
C ASP A 60 10.95 8.15 -3.62
N VAL A 61 11.16 9.21 -2.85
CA VAL A 61 12.20 9.28 -1.82
C VAL A 61 11.58 9.03 -0.47
N ARG A 62 12.12 8.05 0.28
CA ARG A 62 11.63 7.78 1.63
C ARG A 62 12.68 7.26 2.59
N HIS A 63 12.42 7.51 3.85
CA HIS A 63 13.04 6.80 4.96
C HIS A 63 12.27 5.51 5.22
N TYR A 64 12.99 4.42 5.44
CA TYR A 64 12.38 3.15 5.80
C TYR A 64 12.11 3.12 7.32
N LEU A 65 10.85 3.37 7.72
CA LEU A 65 10.45 3.59 9.10
C LEU A 65 9.54 2.48 9.67
N GLU A 66 9.50 1.29 9.06
CA GLU A 66 8.59 0.20 9.45
C GLU A 66 8.71 -0.22 10.93
N GLU A 67 9.91 -0.10 11.53
CA GLU A 67 10.15 -0.44 12.95
C GLU A 67 9.86 0.71 13.91
N GLN A 68 9.48 1.89 13.41
CA GLN A 68 9.15 3.05 14.21
C GLN A 68 7.63 3.25 14.26
N LEU A 69 7.14 3.99 15.27
CA LEU A 69 5.72 4.35 15.36
C LEU A 69 5.39 5.44 14.33
N ASP A 70 5.31 5.04 13.07
CA ASP A 70 5.04 5.89 11.92
C ASP A 70 3.88 5.32 11.08
N MET A 71 3.10 6.20 10.46
CA MET A 71 1.93 5.80 9.67
C MET A 71 2.24 5.53 8.19
N HIS A 72 3.43 5.90 7.72
CA HIS A 72 3.85 5.76 6.33
C HIS A 72 4.49 4.39 6.13
N ASN A 73 3.68 3.46 5.65
CA ASN A 73 4.17 2.14 5.25
C ASN A 73 4.89 2.18 3.89
N SER A 74 5.91 1.34 3.77
CA SER A 74 6.83 1.25 2.65
C SER A 74 6.17 0.64 1.40
N HIS A 75 5.12 -0.17 1.57
CA HIS A 75 4.42 -0.77 0.44
C HIS A 75 3.74 0.27 -0.47
N GLN A 76 3.48 1.51 -0.01
CA GLN A 76 2.87 2.55 -0.85
C GLN A 76 3.70 2.87 -2.11
N SER A 77 5.03 2.77 -2.08
CA SER A 77 5.87 2.96 -3.29
C SER A 77 5.46 1.99 -4.38
N PHE A 78 5.28 0.73 -3.98
CA PHE A 78 5.03 -0.39 -4.86
C PHE A 78 3.56 -0.46 -5.25
N ALA A 79 2.65 0.02 -4.40
CA ALA A 79 1.26 0.28 -4.77
C ALA A 79 1.17 1.32 -5.89
N ALA A 80 1.91 2.44 -5.78
CA ALA A 80 1.98 3.45 -6.84
C ALA A 80 2.60 2.86 -8.13
N ARG A 81 3.71 2.11 -8.02
CA ARG A 81 4.33 1.43 -9.16
C ARG A 81 3.38 0.46 -9.86
N GLN A 82 2.67 -0.37 -9.09
CA GLN A 82 1.71 -1.33 -9.65
C GLN A 82 0.56 -0.61 -10.38
N ARG A 83 0.12 0.55 -9.89
CA ARG A 83 -0.89 1.35 -10.59
C ARG A 83 -0.38 1.89 -11.93
N LEU A 84 0.86 2.37 -12.00
CA LEU A 84 1.51 2.76 -13.28
C LEU A 84 1.50 1.58 -14.26
N LEU A 85 1.99 0.42 -13.82
CA LEU A 85 2.02 -0.80 -14.62
C LEU A 85 0.60 -1.26 -15.07
N ASN A 86 -0.40 -1.13 -14.21
CA ASN A 86 -1.78 -1.46 -14.57
C ASN A 86 -2.38 -0.48 -15.59
N TYR A 87 -1.93 0.78 -15.62
CA TYR A 87 -2.47 1.81 -16.50
C TYR A 87 -1.99 1.65 -17.95
N ASP A 88 -0.68 1.57 -18.18
CA ASP A 88 -0.09 1.49 -19.52
C ASP A 88 1.03 0.45 -19.68
N GLY A 89 1.29 -0.37 -18.66
CA GLY A 89 2.33 -1.38 -18.67
C GLY A 89 3.74 -0.81 -18.47
N ASP A 90 3.88 0.48 -18.18
CA ASP A 90 5.16 1.15 -18.05
C ASP A 90 5.28 1.91 -16.72
N ALA A 91 6.37 1.66 -16.00
CA ALA A 91 6.74 2.42 -14.79
C ALA A 91 8.10 3.12 -14.96
N SER A 92 8.57 3.29 -16.20
CA SER A 92 9.83 3.94 -16.56
C SER A 92 9.87 5.44 -16.22
N ASN A 93 8.74 6.01 -15.83
CA ASN A 93 8.62 7.36 -15.26
C ASN A 93 8.88 7.41 -13.74
N GLN A 94 9.00 6.28 -13.04
CA GLN A 94 9.20 6.23 -11.59
C GLN A 94 10.53 5.56 -11.19
N VAL A 95 11.21 6.16 -10.22
CA VAL A 95 12.30 5.52 -9.47
C VAL A 95 12.02 5.57 -7.97
N ILE A 96 12.43 4.53 -7.24
CA ILE A 96 12.20 4.37 -5.80
C ILE A 96 13.55 4.36 -5.08
N TRP A 97 13.69 5.28 -4.13
CA TRP A 97 14.87 5.47 -3.28
C TRP A 97 14.52 5.34 -1.80
N PHE A 98 15.05 4.28 -1.17
CA PHE A 98 14.90 4.10 0.28
C PHE A 98 16.21 4.43 0.99
N VAL A 99 16.09 5.11 2.12
CA VAL A 99 17.20 5.43 3.02
C VAL A 99 16.92 4.75 4.36
N ALA A 100 17.90 4.03 4.90
CA ALA A 100 17.79 3.45 6.23
C ALA A 100 17.58 4.54 7.29
N PRO A 101 16.85 4.26 8.37
CA PRO A 101 16.64 5.24 9.43
C PRO A 101 17.95 5.55 10.14
N GLY A 102 18.16 6.83 10.48
CA GLY A 102 19.26 7.25 11.35
C GLY A 102 18.91 7.06 12.83
N GLU A 103 19.93 7.07 13.70
CA GLU A 103 19.73 6.94 15.15
C GLU A 103 19.16 8.23 15.78
N GLU A 104 19.65 9.40 15.34
CA GLU A 104 19.23 10.71 15.85
C GLU A 104 18.48 11.51 14.78
N GLU A 105 19.02 11.56 13.56
CA GLU A 105 18.43 12.25 12.43
C GLU A 105 18.52 11.36 11.18
N ASN A 106 17.47 11.39 10.37
CA ASN A 106 17.46 10.68 9.10
C ASN A 106 18.22 11.46 8.03
N TYR A 107 19.09 10.78 7.27
CA TYR A 107 19.75 11.39 6.13
C TYR A 107 18.75 11.90 5.09
N ASN A 108 18.90 13.15 4.66
CA ASN A 108 17.95 13.80 3.75
C ASN A 108 18.54 13.97 2.34
N ASN A 109 18.17 13.09 1.44
CA ASN A 109 18.52 13.14 0.01
C ASN A 109 17.55 13.95 -0.86
N THR A 110 16.67 14.77 -0.28
CA THR A 110 15.70 15.58 -1.04
C THR A 110 16.38 16.54 -2.03
N LEU A 111 17.48 17.18 -1.64
CA LEU A 111 18.21 18.10 -2.54
C LEU A 111 18.85 17.36 -3.71
N TYR A 112 19.36 16.15 -3.47
CA TYR A 112 19.88 15.30 -4.54
C TYR A 112 18.76 14.84 -5.49
N ALA A 113 17.60 14.47 -4.97
CA ALA A 113 16.43 14.16 -5.79
C ALA A 113 15.98 15.35 -6.65
N PHE A 114 16.07 16.58 -6.11
CA PHE A 114 15.78 17.78 -6.90
C PHE A 114 16.78 18.03 -8.04
N GLU A 115 18.06 17.71 -7.85
CA GLU A 115 19.06 17.79 -8.92
C GLU A 115 18.79 16.76 -10.02
N VAL A 116 18.45 15.53 -9.64
CA VAL A 116 18.15 14.46 -10.59
C VAL A 116 16.85 14.73 -11.35
N ILE A 117 15.79 15.20 -10.68
CA ILE A 117 14.52 15.55 -11.37
C ILE A 117 14.69 16.77 -12.27
N ASP A 118 15.50 17.77 -11.90
CA ASP A 118 15.79 18.93 -12.76
C ASP A 118 16.50 18.48 -14.04
N THR A 119 17.49 17.61 -13.91
CA THR A 119 18.18 17.00 -15.06
C THR A 119 17.22 16.19 -15.94
N TRP A 120 16.34 15.39 -15.34
CA TRP A 120 15.34 14.62 -16.08
C TRP A 120 14.38 15.53 -16.85
N MET A 121 13.87 16.60 -16.21
CA MET A 121 13.04 17.60 -16.89
C MET A 121 13.79 18.35 -17.99
N ALA A 122 15.09 18.63 -17.81
CA ALA A 122 15.92 19.25 -18.83
C ALA A 122 16.09 18.34 -20.06
N ASN A 123 16.29 17.03 -19.85
CA ASN A 123 16.34 16.04 -20.92
C ASN A 123 15.03 15.99 -21.71
N ILE A 124 13.88 15.95 -21.02
CA ILE A 124 12.54 15.97 -21.65
C ILE A 124 12.35 17.22 -22.51
N ARG A 125 12.79 18.40 -22.03
CA ARG A 125 12.73 19.64 -22.82
C ARG A 125 13.62 19.59 -24.06
N ALA A 126 14.77 18.92 -23.98
CA ALA A 126 15.70 18.78 -25.09
C ALA A 126 15.27 17.73 -26.12
N ASN A 127 14.57 16.67 -25.68
CA ASN A 127 14.10 15.57 -26.53
C ASN A 127 12.59 15.32 -26.33
N PRO A 128 11.72 16.25 -26.78
CA PRO A 128 10.28 16.18 -26.53
C PRO A 128 9.57 15.02 -27.24
N ASP A 129 10.21 14.42 -28.25
CA ASP A 129 9.66 13.27 -28.99
C ASP A 129 9.97 11.92 -28.31
N ALA A 130 10.86 11.91 -27.30
CA ALA A 130 11.19 10.72 -26.52
C ALA A 130 10.26 10.62 -25.30
N THR A 131 10.00 9.39 -24.85
CA THR A 131 9.20 9.11 -23.64
C THR A 131 9.86 9.67 -22.38
N VAL A 132 9.10 9.71 -21.28
CA VAL A 132 9.64 10.09 -19.97
C VAL A 132 10.77 9.14 -19.57
N GLY A 133 10.58 7.84 -19.75
CA GLY A 133 11.60 6.82 -19.47
C GLY A 133 12.86 6.94 -20.31
N GLU A 134 12.74 7.23 -21.61
CA GLU A 134 13.91 7.43 -22.49
C GLU A 134 14.72 8.69 -22.15
N ASN A 135 14.07 9.70 -21.56
CA ASN A 135 14.72 10.93 -21.09
C ASN A 135 15.36 10.81 -19.70
N ARG A 136 15.26 9.65 -19.06
CA ARG A 136 15.76 9.39 -17.70
C ARG A 136 17.28 9.58 -17.62
N PRO A 137 17.79 10.42 -16.70
CA PRO A 137 19.23 10.56 -16.47
C PRO A 137 19.81 9.29 -15.81
N ALA A 138 21.13 9.10 -15.89
CA ALA A 138 21.80 7.90 -15.38
C ALA A 138 21.62 7.72 -13.86
N GLU A 139 21.49 8.82 -13.14
CA GLU A 139 21.28 8.89 -11.70
C GLU A 139 19.85 8.53 -11.28
N ALA A 140 18.87 8.66 -12.18
CA ALA A 140 17.48 8.25 -11.93
C ALA A 140 17.35 6.74 -12.11
N VAL A 141 17.83 6.01 -11.12
CA VAL A 141 17.78 4.54 -11.07
C VAL A 141 17.33 4.10 -9.68
N ASP A 142 16.53 3.04 -9.63
CA ASP A 142 16.10 2.42 -8.37
C ASP A 142 17.31 2.12 -7.49
N SER A 143 17.25 2.56 -6.24
CA SER A 143 18.41 2.55 -5.35
C SER A 143 18.00 2.46 -3.88
N CYS A 144 18.91 2.01 -3.04
CA CYS A 144 18.76 2.12 -1.60
C CYS A 144 20.08 2.49 -0.93
N PHE A 145 19.97 3.17 0.21
CA PHE A 145 21.06 3.83 0.91
C PHE A 145 21.04 3.47 2.40
N ASP A 146 22.20 3.47 3.03
CA ASP A 146 22.31 3.34 4.48
C ASP A 146 21.92 4.65 5.19
N SER A 147 22.03 4.67 6.52
CA SER A 147 21.63 5.79 7.37
C SER A 147 22.50 7.03 7.21
N GLU A 148 23.68 6.90 6.61
CA GLU A 148 24.59 8.01 6.28
C GLU A 148 24.39 8.50 4.84
N GLY A 149 23.47 7.88 4.08
CA GLY A 149 23.21 8.19 2.68
C GLY A 149 24.19 7.53 1.70
N VAL A 150 24.96 6.54 2.15
CA VAL A 150 25.88 5.79 1.27
C VAL A 150 25.09 4.75 0.50
N LEU A 151 25.37 4.64 -0.80
CA LEU A 151 24.69 3.70 -1.68
C LEU A 151 24.97 2.24 -1.26
N ILE A 152 23.90 1.48 -1.00
CA ILE A 152 23.96 0.05 -0.74
C ILE A 152 23.87 -0.72 -2.06
N ALA A 153 22.83 -0.45 -2.84
CA ALA A 153 22.61 -1.07 -4.13
C ALA A 153 21.82 -0.13 -5.06
N SER A 154 22.05 -0.28 -6.36
CA SER A 154 21.38 0.46 -7.42
C SER A 154 21.27 -0.39 -8.67
N GLY A 155 20.18 -0.25 -9.42
CA GLY A 155 20.02 -0.89 -10.71
C GLY A 155 18.66 -1.54 -10.93
N GLU A 156 18.53 -2.19 -12.07
CA GLU A 156 17.39 -3.04 -12.38
C GLU A 156 17.33 -4.23 -11.42
N GLY A 157 16.14 -4.53 -10.92
CA GLY A 157 15.90 -5.70 -10.06
C GLY A 157 16.35 -5.56 -8.61
N VAL A 158 16.89 -4.41 -8.17
CA VAL A 158 17.20 -4.22 -6.74
C VAL A 158 15.95 -4.31 -5.85
N TRP A 159 14.78 -4.03 -6.43
CA TRP A 159 13.46 -4.15 -5.81
C TRP A 159 12.64 -5.37 -6.26
N SER A 160 13.25 -6.36 -6.93
CA SER A 160 12.57 -7.60 -7.32
C SER A 160 12.00 -8.35 -6.10
N GLY A 161 11.01 -9.21 -6.33
CA GLY A 161 10.35 -9.99 -5.29
C GLY A 161 9.28 -9.24 -4.49
N ILE A 162 8.96 -7.98 -4.86
CA ILE A 162 7.88 -7.20 -4.23
C ILE A 162 6.60 -7.21 -5.06
N LEU A 163 6.72 -7.00 -6.38
CA LEU A 163 5.61 -6.98 -7.33
C LEU A 163 5.56 -8.24 -8.22
N ASP A 164 6.47 -9.18 -7.97
CA ASP A 164 6.63 -10.42 -8.72
C ASP A 164 6.97 -11.56 -7.75
N ASP A 165 6.82 -12.80 -8.24
CA ASP A 165 7.16 -14.02 -7.48
C ASP A 165 8.67 -14.35 -7.53
N GLY A 166 9.50 -13.38 -7.94
CA GLY A 166 10.94 -13.54 -8.06
C GLY A 166 11.66 -13.57 -6.71
N ALA A 167 12.96 -13.91 -6.75
CA ALA A 167 13.80 -13.77 -5.57
C ALA A 167 13.92 -12.28 -5.18
N PRO A 168 13.95 -11.95 -3.88
CA PRO A 168 14.10 -10.57 -3.44
C PRO A 168 15.41 -9.98 -3.95
N GLY A 169 15.34 -8.78 -4.51
CA GLY A 169 16.52 -8.00 -4.86
C GLY A 169 17.26 -7.49 -3.62
N THR A 170 18.49 -7.01 -3.78
CA THR A 170 19.32 -6.56 -2.64
C THR A 170 18.62 -5.50 -1.80
N CYS A 171 17.93 -4.52 -2.41
CA CYS A 171 17.20 -3.51 -1.64
C CYS A 171 15.94 -4.10 -0.98
N THR A 172 15.24 -5.02 -1.63
CA THR A 172 14.11 -5.75 -1.00
C THR A 172 14.56 -6.53 0.24
N GLU A 173 15.73 -7.19 0.19
CA GLU A 173 16.29 -7.90 1.34
C GLU A 173 16.67 -6.97 2.50
N GLN A 174 17.24 -5.79 2.18
CA GLN A 174 17.60 -4.80 3.20
C GLN A 174 16.40 -4.07 3.79
N PHE A 175 15.33 -3.88 3.01
CA PHE A 175 14.14 -3.12 3.38
C PHE A 175 12.86 -3.95 3.16
N PRO A 176 12.59 -4.94 4.02
CA PRO A 176 11.43 -5.81 3.87
C PRO A 176 10.10 -5.06 3.81
N VAL A 177 9.33 -5.25 2.75
CA VAL A 177 8.00 -4.64 2.65
C VAL A 177 6.98 -5.53 3.38
N HIS A 178 6.32 -4.98 4.40
CA HIS A 178 5.28 -5.68 5.12
C HIS A 178 3.90 -5.57 4.45
N SER A 179 3.09 -6.60 4.63
CA SER A 179 1.75 -6.70 4.07
C SER A 179 0.70 -6.06 4.97
N THR A 180 -0.49 -5.81 4.42
CA THR A 180 -1.66 -5.35 5.19
C THR A 180 -2.66 -6.48 5.35
N SER A 181 -3.54 -6.37 6.34
CA SER A 181 -4.63 -7.36 6.51
C SER A 181 -5.51 -7.51 5.26
N ARG A 182 -5.63 -6.47 4.43
CA ARG A 182 -6.35 -6.55 3.15
C ARG A 182 -5.58 -7.35 2.11
N ILE A 183 -4.27 -7.09 1.96
CA ILE A 183 -3.41 -7.81 1.00
C ILE A 183 -3.28 -9.28 1.42
N VAL A 184 -3.11 -9.57 2.71
CA VAL A 184 -3.13 -10.95 3.24
C VAL A 184 -4.46 -11.66 2.96
N ALA A 185 -5.57 -10.92 2.91
CA ALA A 185 -6.88 -11.44 2.55
C ALA A 185 -7.13 -11.53 1.03
N GLY A 186 -6.11 -11.29 0.20
CA GLY A 186 -6.16 -11.41 -1.26
C GLY A 186 -6.37 -10.09 -2.02
N ALA A 187 -6.49 -8.95 -1.34
CA ALA A 187 -6.62 -7.67 -2.05
C ALA A 187 -5.34 -7.32 -2.82
N PRO A 188 -5.44 -6.64 -3.97
CA PRO A 188 -4.26 -6.22 -4.70
C PRO A 188 -3.46 -5.18 -3.91
N ILE A 189 -2.14 -5.15 -4.13
CA ILE A 189 -1.23 -4.17 -3.50
C ILE A 189 -1.61 -2.73 -3.85
N THR A 190 -2.29 -2.51 -4.98
CA THR A 190 -2.77 -1.21 -5.42
C THR A 190 -3.74 -0.56 -4.43
N GLY A 191 -4.41 -1.31 -3.55
CA GLY A 191 -5.23 -0.74 -2.47
C GLY A 191 -6.39 0.15 -2.92
N ASP A 192 -6.78 0.07 -4.19
CA ASP A 192 -7.82 0.87 -4.85
C ASP A 192 -9.15 0.11 -5.03
N VAL A 193 -9.23 -1.13 -4.52
CA VAL A 193 -10.50 -1.88 -4.40
C VAL A 193 -11.27 -1.39 -3.17
N PHE A 194 -12.22 -0.47 -3.38
CA PHE A 194 -13.09 0.06 -2.33
C PHE A 194 -14.28 -0.86 -1.99
N LYS A 195 -14.70 -1.68 -2.95
CA LYS A 195 -15.80 -2.63 -2.83
C LYS A 195 -15.52 -3.86 -3.70
N CYS A 196 -15.51 -5.04 -3.08
CA CYS A 196 -15.34 -6.33 -3.74
C CYS A 196 -16.72 -6.96 -4.03
N GLU A 197 -16.79 -7.85 -5.01
CA GLU A 197 -17.85 -8.86 -5.07
C GLU A 197 -17.71 -9.81 -3.86
N LEU A 198 -18.81 -10.42 -3.43
CA LEU A 198 -18.80 -11.37 -2.31
C LEU A 198 -19.02 -12.79 -2.81
N GLN A 199 -18.26 -13.74 -2.28
CA GLN A 199 -18.44 -15.18 -2.46
C GLN A 199 -18.81 -15.85 -1.14
N PRO A 200 -19.60 -16.94 -1.16
CA PRO A 200 -19.86 -17.75 0.04
C PRO A 200 -18.56 -18.28 0.67
N VAL A 201 -18.54 -18.41 2.00
CA VAL A 201 -17.39 -18.96 2.74
C VAL A 201 -17.00 -20.36 2.23
N SER A 202 -17.97 -21.21 1.93
CA SER A 202 -17.73 -22.55 1.38
C SER A 202 -16.99 -22.51 0.04
N GLN A 203 -17.32 -21.56 -0.84
CA GLN A 203 -16.63 -21.37 -2.12
C GLN A 203 -15.21 -20.84 -1.92
N ALA A 204 -15.02 -19.90 -0.98
CA ALA A 204 -13.70 -19.39 -0.63
C ALA A 204 -12.78 -20.51 -0.10
N ILE A 205 -13.31 -21.42 0.73
CA ILE A 205 -12.58 -22.61 1.21
C ILE A 205 -12.23 -23.54 0.04
N GLU A 206 -13.20 -23.88 -0.81
CA GLU A 206 -12.99 -24.78 -1.95
C GLU A 206 -11.92 -24.27 -2.92
N ARG A 207 -11.84 -22.95 -3.10
CA ARG A 207 -10.81 -22.28 -3.92
C ARG A 207 -9.44 -22.19 -3.24
N GLY A 208 -9.32 -22.60 -1.98
CA GLY A 208 -8.05 -22.55 -1.25
C GLY A 208 -7.65 -21.13 -0.81
N LEU A 209 -8.60 -20.20 -0.66
CA LEU A 209 -8.32 -18.81 -0.24
C LEU A 209 -7.52 -18.75 1.08
N TYR A 210 -7.72 -19.73 1.97
CA TYR A 210 -7.08 -19.80 3.27
C TYR A 210 -5.78 -20.64 3.30
N GLY A 211 -5.21 -20.93 2.12
CA GLY A 211 -3.97 -21.69 1.98
C GLY A 211 -4.10 -23.13 2.49
N ASP A 212 -3.09 -23.61 3.22
CA ASP A 212 -3.03 -24.99 3.73
C ASP A 212 -4.01 -25.28 4.89
N TRP A 213 -4.83 -24.30 5.29
CA TRP A 213 -5.79 -24.49 6.35
C TRP A 213 -7.03 -25.25 5.88
N GLU A 214 -7.26 -26.44 6.43
CA GLU A 214 -8.48 -27.22 6.24
C GLU A 214 -9.43 -27.05 7.46
N PRO A 215 -10.52 -26.27 7.35
CA PRO A 215 -11.44 -26.06 8.46
C PRO A 215 -12.24 -27.33 8.79
N THR A 216 -12.51 -27.55 10.08
CA THR A 216 -13.55 -28.49 10.49
C THR A 216 -14.93 -27.96 10.12
N ALA A 217 -15.94 -28.83 10.07
CA ALA A 217 -17.33 -28.43 9.82
C ALA A 217 -17.82 -27.37 10.83
N GLU A 218 -17.38 -27.46 12.08
CA GLU A 218 -17.71 -26.50 13.14
C GLU A 218 -17.05 -25.13 12.89
N GLN A 219 -15.80 -25.12 12.43
CA GLN A 219 -15.09 -23.89 12.07
C GLN A 219 -15.71 -23.21 10.84
N GLN A 220 -16.05 -23.99 9.80
CA GLN A 220 -16.76 -23.46 8.63
C GLN A 220 -18.11 -22.87 9.03
N ALA A 221 -18.93 -23.60 9.81
CA ALA A 221 -20.22 -23.11 10.27
C ALA A 221 -20.08 -21.81 11.10
N THR A 222 -19.00 -21.70 11.89
CA THR A 222 -18.68 -20.48 12.65
C THR A 222 -18.35 -19.32 11.71
N LEU A 223 -17.55 -19.54 10.67
CA LEU A 223 -17.23 -18.50 9.68
C LEU A 223 -18.48 -18.06 8.91
N GLU A 224 -19.32 -18.99 8.47
CA GLU A 224 -20.59 -18.70 7.78
C GLU A 224 -21.53 -17.89 8.68
N ALA A 225 -21.54 -18.14 9.99
CA ALA A 225 -22.31 -17.35 10.93
C ALA A 225 -21.75 -15.92 11.12
N ILE A 226 -20.43 -15.72 11.01
CA ILE A 226 -19.76 -14.42 11.14
C ILE A 226 -19.80 -13.59 9.83
N PHE A 227 -19.85 -14.28 8.69
CA PHE A 227 -19.88 -13.71 7.34
C PHE A 227 -21.10 -14.23 6.56
N PRO A 228 -22.33 -13.93 7.01
CA PRO A 228 -23.54 -14.47 6.39
C PRO A 228 -23.76 -13.99 4.95
N GLU A 229 -23.23 -12.82 4.58
CA GLU A 229 -23.24 -12.31 3.20
C GLU A 229 -22.07 -12.81 2.34
N GLY A 230 -21.12 -13.55 2.93
CA GLY A 230 -19.90 -14.00 2.28
C GLY A 230 -18.67 -13.13 2.58
N VAL A 231 -17.57 -13.47 1.90
CA VAL A 231 -16.26 -12.81 1.99
C VAL A 231 -15.87 -12.25 0.64
N CYS A 232 -14.91 -11.31 0.58
CA CYS A 232 -14.47 -10.75 -0.69
C CYS A 232 -13.97 -11.82 -1.66
N ASP A 233 -14.37 -11.68 -2.92
CA ASP A 233 -13.71 -12.27 -4.07
C ASP A 233 -12.90 -11.16 -4.75
N TYR A 234 -11.57 -11.26 -4.66
CA TYR A 234 -10.66 -10.30 -5.30
C TYR A 234 -10.22 -10.72 -6.70
N ASP A 235 -10.55 -11.95 -7.13
CA ASP A 235 -10.19 -12.46 -8.46
C ASP A 235 -11.32 -12.33 -9.49
N SER A 236 -12.50 -11.86 -9.06
CA SER A 236 -13.72 -11.70 -9.88
C SER A 236 -13.67 -10.50 -10.82
#